data_AF-A0A356AR34-F1
#
_entry.id   AF-A0A356AR34-F1
#
_cell.length_a   1.000
_cell.length_b   1.000
_cell.length_c   1.000
_cell.angle_alpha   90.00
_cell.angle_beta   90.00
_cell.angle_gamma   90.00
#
_symmetry.space_group_name_H-M   'P 1'
#
loop_
_entity.id
_entity.type
_entity.pdbx_description
1 polymer ?
#
loop_
_entity_poly.entity_id
_entity_poly.type
_entity_poly.pdbx_seq_one_letter_code
_entity_poly.pdbx_strand_id
1 'polypeptide(L)'
;RHGVISMMHSLSGSLMMDREVISFDQGRGYIEKDSGTSFPNFYQWIHCNSFDEESSIMVSIANIPFLGLRFTGCIGAIIHKSIEYRLATYSGVKILESNANHISLKQGKYRLQVELFEPPKGHPLRSPVQGQMNGSVRESNNVKARF
;
A
#
# COMPACT_ATOMS: atom_id res chain seq x y z
N ARG A 1 -11.81 1.06 -9.39
CA ARG A 1 -12.23 1.41 -8.02
C ARG A 1 -11.22 0.80 -7.08
N HIS A 2 -10.64 1.62 -6.22
CA HIS A 2 -9.74 1.21 -5.16
C HIS A 2 -10.46 1.43 -3.83
N GLY A 3 -10.24 0.55 -2.85
CA GLY A 3 -10.79 0.75 -1.51
C GLY A 3 -10.13 -0.13 -0.47
N VAL A 4 -9.87 0.45 0.69
CA VAL A 4 -9.38 -0.29 1.85
C VAL A 4 -10.57 -0.70 2.70
N ILE A 5 -10.69 -2.00 2.97
CA ILE A 5 -11.78 -2.60 3.76
C ILE A 5 -11.35 -2.71 5.23
N SER A 6 -10.10 -3.08 5.49
CA SER A 6 -9.55 -3.18 6.83
C SER A 6 -8.07 -2.81 6.83
N MET A 7 -7.71 -1.81 7.62
CA MET A 7 -6.31 -1.42 7.88
C MET A 7 -5.63 -2.36 8.90
N MET A 8 -6.44 -2.98 9.76
CA MET A 8 -5.99 -3.89 10.81
C MET A 8 -7.21 -4.64 11.37
N HIS A 9 -7.12 -5.96 11.44
CA HIS A 9 -8.07 -6.83 12.14
C HIS A 9 -7.34 -8.04 12.72
N SER A 10 -7.90 -8.64 13.76
CA SER A 10 -7.34 -9.87 14.33
C SER A 10 -7.60 -11.05 13.41
N LEU A 11 -6.58 -11.89 13.26
CA LEU A 11 -6.66 -13.16 12.56
C LEU A 11 -6.86 -14.30 13.56
N SER A 12 -7.55 -15.35 13.12
CA SER A 12 -7.63 -16.62 13.84
C SER A 12 -7.76 -17.78 12.84
N GLY A 13 -7.18 -18.91 13.21
CA GLY A 13 -7.13 -20.13 12.39
C GLY A 13 -5.71 -20.49 11.96
N SER A 14 -5.61 -21.49 11.10
CA SER A 14 -4.34 -22.06 10.65
C SER A 14 -4.40 -22.55 9.22
N LEU A 15 -3.26 -22.58 8.54
CA LEU A 15 -3.09 -23.20 7.22
C LEU A 15 -2.11 -24.37 7.33
N MET A 16 -2.45 -25.48 6.68
CA MET A 16 -1.50 -26.59 6.49
C MET A 16 -0.77 -26.39 5.16
N MET A 17 0.55 -26.24 5.20
CA MET A 17 1.41 -26.07 4.04
C MET A 17 2.64 -26.97 4.19
N ASP A 18 2.94 -27.78 3.18
CA ASP A 18 4.08 -28.72 3.20
C ASP A 18 4.14 -29.63 4.44
N ARG A 19 2.96 -30.03 4.95
CA ARG A 19 2.77 -30.82 6.20
C ARG A 19 3.09 -30.07 7.50
N GLU A 20 3.40 -28.78 7.42
CA GLU A 20 3.53 -27.89 8.57
C GLU A 20 2.23 -27.13 8.80
N VAL A 21 1.88 -26.92 10.08
CA VAL A 21 0.73 -26.11 10.47
C VAL A 21 1.21 -24.71 10.81
N ILE A 22 0.80 -23.73 10.00
CA ILE A 22 1.06 -22.31 10.22
C ILE A 22 -0.16 -21.71 10.92
N SER A 23 -0.01 -21.30 12.18
CA SER A 23 -1.06 -20.59 12.92
C SER A 23 -1.04 -19.09 12.58
N PHE A 24 -2.24 -18.52 12.44
CA PHE A 24 -2.48 -17.08 12.30
C PHE A 24 -3.15 -16.50 13.54
N ASP A 25 -3.33 -17.27 14.61
CA ASP A 25 -3.98 -16.79 15.83
C ASP A 25 -3.21 -15.60 16.41
N GLN A 26 -3.94 -14.57 16.85
CA GLN A 26 -3.39 -13.28 17.31
C GLN A 26 -2.60 -12.51 16.23
N GLY A 27 -2.63 -12.98 14.97
CA GLY A 27 -2.07 -12.26 13.84
C GLY A 27 -2.87 -11.01 13.49
N ARG A 28 -2.28 -10.15 12.66
CA ARG A 28 -2.92 -8.93 12.13
C ARG A 28 -3.13 -9.06 10.64
N GLY A 29 -4.34 -8.76 10.18
CA GLY A 29 -4.68 -8.78 8.76
C GLY A 29 -4.90 -7.38 8.17
N TYR A 30 -4.84 -7.31 6.85
CA TYR A 30 -5.17 -6.15 6.03
C TYR A 30 -6.04 -6.62 4.86
N ILE A 31 -7.02 -5.80 4.46
CA ILE A 31 -7.88 -6.12 3.32
C ILE A 31 -8.07 -4.86 2.47
N GLU A 32 -7.71 -4.96 1.20
CA GLU A 32 -8.06 -4.00 0.16
C GLU A 32 -8.79 -4.67 -0.98
N LYS A 33 -9.46 -3.84 -1.78
CA LYS A 33 -10.11 -4.25 -3.02
C LYS A 33 -9.68 -3.33 -4.14
N ASP A 34 -9.33 -3.95 -5.26
CA ASP A 34 -9.03 -3.26 -6.50
C ASP A 34 -9.82 -3.86 -7.65
N SER A 35 -10.48 -2.98 -8.41
CA SER A 35 -11.20 -3.36 -9.62
C SER A 35 -10.98 -2.34 -10.73
N GLY A 36 -10.79 -2.80 -11.95
CA GLY A 36 -10.52 -1.94 -13.09
C GLY A 36 -10.13 -2.75 -14.31
N THR A 37 -9.91 -2.05 -15.42
CA THR A 37 -9.52 -2.67 -16.69
C THR A 37 -8.03 -2.54 -16.98
N SER A 38 -7.33 -1.61 -16.33
CA SER A 38 -5.88 -1.40 -16.48
C SER A 38 -5.29 -0.78 -15.21
N PHE A 39 -4.00 -1.07 -14.95
CA PHE A 39 -3.20 -0.35 -13.96
C PHE A 39 -2.63 0.96 -14.52
N PRO A 40 -2.32 1.95 -13.66
CA PRO A 40 -1.54 3.12 -14.03
C PRO A 40 -0.18 2.76 -14.64
N ASN A 41 0.35 3.61 -15.54
CA ASN A 41 1.68 3.41 -16.12
C ASN A 41 2.81 3.42 -15.07
N PHE A 42 2.58 4.08 -13.94
CA PHE A 42 3.45 4.08 -12.77
C PHE A 42 2.57 4.03 -11.53
N TYR A 43 2.92 3.16 -10.59
CA TYR A 43 2.35 3.13 -9.26
C TYR A 43 3.39 2.62 -8.25
N GLN A 44 3.27 3.07 -7.01
CA GLN A 44 4.01 2.60 -5.86
C GLN A 44 3.01 2.46 -4.72
N TRP A 45 2.93 1.28 -4.13
CA TRP A 45 2.01 0.95 -3.06
C TRP A 45 2.79 0.31 -1.92
N ILE A 46 2.48 0.71 -0.69
CA ILE A 46 3.02 0.13 0.52
C ILE A 46 1.93 0.07 1.58
N HIS A 47 1.90 -1.05 2.30
CA HIS A 47 1.12 -1.21 3.51
C HIS A 47 2.00 -1.83 4.61
N CYS A 48 1.79 -1.41 5.85
CA CYS A 48 2.36 -2.03 7.04
C CYS A 48 1.42 -1.86 8.23
N ASN A 49 1.22 -2.92 9.01
CA ASN A 49 0.52 -2.89 10.29
C ASN A 49 1.27 -3.70 11.38
N SER A 50 2.56 -3.97 11.13
CA SER A 50 3.47 -4.69 12.03
C SER A 50 4.29 -3.68 12.84
N PHE A 51 3.60 -2.98 13.74
CA PHE A 51 4.21 -2.04 14.69
C PHE A 51 3.99 -2.54 16.13
N ASP A 52 4.91 -2.19 17.03
CA ASP A 52 4.75 -2.48 18.46
C ASP A 52 3.52 -1.77 19.04
N GLU A 53 3.26 -0.55 18.55
CA GLU A 53 2.07 0.22 18.88
C GLU A 53 0.90 -0.12 17.95
N GLU A 54 -0.32 0.23 18.36
CA GLU A 54 -1.53 0.10 17.54
C GLU A 54 -1.48 1.08 16.36
N SER A 55 -0.78 0.70 15.29
CA SER A 55 -0.58 1.50 14.10
C SER A 55 -0.75 0.69 12.83
N SER A 56 -1.24 1.34 11.78
CA SER A 56 -1.31 0.80 10.42
C SER A 56 -1.17 1.92 9.42
N ILE A 57 -0.38 1.70 8.37
CA ILE A 57 -0.07 2.67 7.33
C ILE A 57 -0.33 2.02 5.98
N MET A 58 -0.99 2.76 5.10
CA MET A 58 -1.14 2.46 3.69
C MET A 58 -0.82 3.74 2.91
N VAL A 59 0.02 3.63 1.90
CA VAL A 59 0.33 4.72 0.96
C VAL A 59 0.34 4.17 -0.46
N SER A 60 -0.36 4.86 -1.34
CA SER A 60 -0.40 4.60 -2.77
C SER A 60 -0.13 5.88 -3.54
N ILE A 61 0.89 5.85 -4.41
CA ILE A 61 1.28 6.93 -5.32
C ILE A 61 1.13 6.39 -6.74
N ALA A 62 0.45 7.11 -7.62
CA ALA A 62 0.25 6.65 -9.00
C ALA A 62 0.12 7.80 -9.99
N ASN A 63 0.46 7.53 -11.25
CA ASN A 63 0.19 8.44 -12.36
C ASN A 63 -1.26 8.30 -12.83
N ILE A 64 -2.08 9.30 -12.51
CA ILE A 64 -3.52 9.32 -12.76
C ILE A 64 -3.80 10.05 -14.08
N PRO A 65 -4.48 9.43 -15.05
CA PRO A 65 -5.01 10.12 -16.21
C PRO A 65 -6.26 10.92 -15.80
N PHE A 66 -6.30 12.20 -16.13
CA PHE A 66 -7.44 13.07 -15.83
C PHE A 66 -7.67 14.08 -16.95
N LEU A 67 -8.81 13.95 -17.65
CA LEU A 67 -9.27 14.87 -18.70
C LEU A 67 -8.20 15.21 -19.76
N GLY A 68 -7.48 14.20 -20.26
CA GLY A 68 -6.41 14.38 -21.26
C GLY A 68 -5.06 14.81 -20.69
N LEU A 69 -5.00 15.19 -19.42
CA LEU A 69 -3.77 15.44 -18.68
C LEU A 69 -3.38 14.21 -17.83
N ARG A 70 -2.17 14.27 -17.27
CA ARG A 70 -1.66 13.28 -16.32
C ARG A 70 -1.06 14.02 -15.13
N PHE A 71 -1.32 13.51 -13.93
CA PHE A 71 -0.68 14.00 -12.72
C PHE A 71 -0.31 12.83 -11.81
N THR A 72 0.71 13.02 -10.97
CA THR A 72 1.06 12.05 -9.94
C THR A 72 0.21 12.32 -8.69
N GLY A 73 -0.71 11.40 -8.39
CA GLY A 73 -1.56 11.44 -7.22
C GLY A 73 -1.03 10.58 -6.08
N CYS A 74 -1.48 10.88 -4.87
CA CYS A 74 -1.19 10.15 -3.65
C CYS A 74 -2.49 9.97 -2.85
N ILE A 75 -2.66 8.77 -2.28
CA ILE A 75 -3.63 8.47 -1.23
C ILE A 75 -2.88 7.72 -0.14
N GLY A 76 -3.00 8.18 1.09
CA GLY A 76 -2.44 7.53 2.26
C GLY A 76 -3.43 7.57 3.42
N ALA A 77 -3.52 6.45 4.13
CA ALA A 77 -4.28 6.29 5.34
C ALA A 77 -3.33 5.79 6.43
N ILE A 78 -3.30 6.50 7.55
CA ILE A 78 -2.50 6.13 8.72
C ILE A 78 -3.45 6.06 9.90
N ILE A 79 -3.48 4.92 10.57
CA ILE A 79 -4.10 4.77 11.89
C ILE A 79 -2.95 4.72 12.89
N HIS A 80 -2.98 5.58 13.90
CA HIS A 80 -2.00 5.55 14.99
C HIS A 80 -2.73 5.85 16.29
N LYS A 81 -2.69 4.91 17.24
CA LYS A 81 -3.36 5.02 18.55
C LYS A 81 -4.83 5.41 18.39
N SER A 82 -5.52 4.70 17.49
CA SER A 82 -6.94 4.90 17.13
C SER A 82 -7.27 6.25 16.46
N ILE A 83 -6.27 7.06 16.07
CA ILE A 83 -6.46 8.29 15.31
C ILE A 83 -6.15 8.05 13.84
N GLU A 84 -7.08 8.43 12.95
CA GLU A 84 -6.91 8.36 11.50
C GLU A 84 -6.31 9.67 10.94
N TYR A 85 -5.25 9.55 10.15
CA TYR A 85 -4.65 10.61 9.35
C TYR A 85 -4.77 10.27 7.88
N ARG A 86 -5.39 11.17 7.11
CA ARG A 86 -5.53 11.04 5.66
C ARG A 86 -4.57 11.97 4.94
N LEU A 87 -3.69 11.40 4.13
CA LEU A 87 -2.74 12.12 3.28
C LEU A 87 -3.13 11.91 1.82
N ALA A 88 -3.85 12.86 1.23
CA ALA A 88 -4.40 12.67 -0.11
C ALA A 88 -4.21 13.90 -1.01
N THR A 89 -4.06 13.69 -2.31
CA THR A 89 -3.90 14.79 -3.28
C THR A 89 -5.11 15.72 -3.26
N TYR A 90 -6.33 15.18 -3.12
CA TYR A 90 -7.55 15.97 -2.99
C TYR A 90 -7.66 16.71 -1.64
N SER A 91 -6.80 16.38 -0.66
CA SER A 91 -6.67 17.06 0.64
C SER A 91 -5.42 17.95 0.71
N GLY A 92 -4.73 18.16 -0.42
CA GLY A 92 -3.57 19.05 -0.51
C GLY A 92 -2.24 18.43 -0.06
N VAL A 93 -2.11 17.10 -0.01
CA VAL A 93 -0.80 16.46 0.19
C VAL A 93 0.14 16.83 -0.96
N LYS A 94 1.39 17.12 -0.60
CA LYS A 94 2.51 17.29 -1.53
C LYS A 94 3.39 16.06 -1.45
N ILE A 95 3.64 15.45 -2.60
CA ILE A 95 4.67 14.43 -2.77
C ILE A 95 5.99 15.21 -2.87
N LEU A 96 6.80 15.18 -1.80
CA LEU A 96 8.11 15.82 -1.80
C LEU A 96 9.14 14.94 -2.49
N GLU A 97 9.03 13.63 -2.29
CA GLU A 97 9.89 12.63 -2.92
C GLU A 97 9.14 11.30 -3.04
N SER A 98 9.33 10.59 -4.15
CA SER A 98 8.87 9.21 -4.36
C SER A 98 9.83 8.55 -5.34
N ASN A 99 10.60 7.60 -4.82
CA ASN A 99 11.54 6.80 -5.58
C ASN A 99 11.48 5.34 -5.08
N ALA A 100 12.32 4.47 -5.62
CA ALA A 100 12.26 3.03 -5.33
C ALA A 100 12.39 2.68 -3.83
N ASN A 101 13.08 3.50 -3.04
CA ASN A 101 13.41 3.20 -1.64
C ASN A 101 12.95 4.29 -0.66
N HIS A 102 12.42 5.41 -1.14
CA HIS A 102 12.01 6.52 -0.28
C HIS A 102 10.71 7.16 -0.76
N ILE A 103 9.84 7.47 0.19
CA ILE A 103 8.64 8.27 0.00
C ILE A 103 8.64 9.37 1.06
N SER A 104 8.50 10.63 0.66
CA SER A 104 8.28 11.75 1.57
C SER A 104 7.03 12.51 1.16
N LEU A 105 6.07 12.59 2.08
CA LEU A 105 4.80 13.32 1.90
C LEU A 105 4.69 14.45 2.91
N LYS A 106 4.01 15.54 2.52
CA LYS A 106 3.69 16.66 3.42
C LYS A 106 2.27 17.15 3.21
N GLN A 107 1.48 17.28 4.29
CA GLN A 107 0.15 17.89 4.27
C GLN A 107 -0.02 18.82 5.47
N GLY A 108 0.06 20.13 5.24
CA GLY A 108 0.06 21.13 6.31
C GLY A 108 1.20 20.89 7.30
N LYS A 109 0.86 20.61 8.57
CA LYS A 109 1.80 20.27 9.65
C LYS A 109 2.28 18.82 9.65
N TYR A 110 1.62 17.94 8.89
CA TYR A 110 1.94 16.51 8.88
C TYR A 110 3.02 16.21 7.84
N ARG A 111 3.93 15.32 8.22
CA ARG A 111 4.96 14.75 7.35
C ARG A 111 4.97 13.23 7.55
N LEU A 112 5.01 12.50 6.46
CA LEU A 112 5.26 11.05 6.46
C LEU A 112 6.55 10.80 5.68
N GLN A 113 7.43 9.98 6.24
CA GLN A 113 8.62 9.50 5.56
C GLN A 113 8.59 7.98 5.60
N VAL A 114 8.82 7.36 4.45
CA VAL A 114 8.93 5.91 4.35
C VAL A 114 10.28 5.62 3.71
N GLU A 115 11.09 4.83 4.40
CA GLU A 115 12.38 4.36 3.90
C GLU A 115 12.36 2.85 3.81
N LEU A 116 12.64 2.30 2.63
CA LEU A 116 12.79 0.87 2.40
C LEU A 116 14.28 0.53 2.49
N PHE A 117 14.62 -0.42 3.38
CA PHE A 117 16.02 -0.80 3.61
C PHE A 117 16.64 -1.56 2.43
N GLU A 118 15.80 -2.25 1.66
CA GLU A 118 16.22 -2.99 0.47
C GLU A 118 15.23 -2.75 -0.67
N PRO A 119 15.70 -2.74 -1.94
CA PRO A 119 14.79 -2.73 -3.08
C PRO A 119 13.88 -3.97 -3.03
N PRO A 120 12.55 -3.82 -3.20
CA PRO A 120 11.64 -4.94 -3.16
C PRO A 120 11.98 -5.98 -4.25
N LYS A 121 12.31 -7.20 -3.82
CA LYS A 121 12.41 -8.37 -4.72
C LYS A 121 11.00 -8.92 -4.96
N GLY A 122 10.19 -8.16 -5.69
CA GLY A 122 8.80 -8.49 -5.89
C GLY A 122 8.57 -9.68 -6.82
N HIS A 123 7.58 -10.51 -6.47
CA HIS A 123 7.08 -11.59 -7.31
C HIS A 123 6.10 -11.03 -8.36
N PRO A 124 6.15 -11.54 -9.61
CA PRO A 124 5.22 -11.12 -10.63
C PRO A 124 3.83 -11.70 -10.37
N LEU A 125 2.82 -10.85 -10.31
CA LEU A 125 1.40 -11.22 -10.31
C LEU A 125 0.76 -10.76 -11.62
N ARG A 126 -0.26 -11.48 -12.08
CA ARG A 126 -1.00 -11.09 -13.29
C ARG A 126 -1.85 -9.85 -12.99
N SER A 127 -1.90 -8.93 -13.94
CA SER A 127 -2.72 -7.71 -13.86
C SER A 127 -3.53 -7.48 -15.12
N PRO A 128 -4.67 -6.76 -15.02
CA PRO A 128 -5.49 -6.44 -16.17
C PRO A 128 -4.80 -5.39 -17.07
N VAL A 129 -4.91 -5.61 -18.38
CA VAL A 129 -4.60 -4.66 -19.45
C VAL A 129 -5.79 -4.68 -20.39
N GLN A 130 -6.51 -3.55 -20.47
CA GLN A 130 -7.75 -3.46 -21.24
C GLN A 130 -8.77 -4.57 -20.92
N GLY A 131 -8.85 -4.98 -19.65
CA GLY A 131 -9.76 -6.01 -19.15
C GLY A 131 -9.26 -7.44 -19.24
N GLN A 132 -8.08 -7.69 -19.81
CA GLN A 132 -7.49 -9.04 -19.90
C GLN A 132 -6.32 -9.20 -18.93
N MET A 133 -6.21 -10.34 -18.25
CA MET A 133 -5.15 -10.66 -17.27
C MET A 133 -3.81 -11.03 -17.93
N ASN A 134 -3.31 -10.14 -18.80
CA ASN A 134 -2.10 -10.31 -19.60
C ASN A 134 -0.95 -9.39 -19.15
N GLY A 135 -1.22 -8.44 -18.24
CA GLY A 135 -0.19 -7.60 -17.63
C GLY A 135 0.54 -8.30 -16.50
N SER A 136 1.60 -7.66 -16.01
CA SER A 136 2.27 -8.07 -14.78
C SER A 136 2.50 -6.87 -13.86
N VAL A 137 2.27 -7.10 -12.58
CA VAL A 137 2.64 -6.22 -11.46
C VAL A 137 3.64 -6.96 -10.56
N ARG A 138 4.46 -6.23 -9.81
CA ARG A 138 5.39 -6.82 -8.84
C ARG A 138 4.96 -6.47 -7.43
N GLU A 139 4.90 -7.49 -6.57
CA GLU A 139 4.54 -7.34 -5.16
C GLU A 139 5.55 -8.07 -4.27
N SER A 140 5.88 -7.47 -3.13
CA SER A 140 6.73 -8.06 -2.11
C SER A 140 6.10 -7.83 -0.74
N ASN A 141 6.05 -8.87 0.08
CA ASN A 141 5.41 -8.87 1.39
C ASN A 141 6.41 -8.96 2.56
N ASN A 142 7.72 -8.92 2.29
CA ASN A 142 8.78 -9.12 3.27
C ASN A 142 9.83 -8.00 3.28
N VAL A 143 9.47 -6.82 2.76
CA VAL A 143 10.36 -5.66 2.74
C VAL A 143 10.38 -5.00 4.11
N LYS A 144 11.58 -4.77 4.65
CA LYS A 144 11.75 -3.97 5.87
C LYS A 144 11.67 -2.49 5.51
N ALA A 145 10.89 -1.75 6.29
CA ALA A 145 10.72 -0.31 6.12
C ALA A 145 10.77 0.43 7.46
N ARG A 146 11.15 1.70 7.41
CA ARG A 146 11.03 2.67 8.51
C ARG A 146 9.97 3.70 8.11
N PHE A 147 9.10 4.04 9.05
CA PHE A 147 7.98 4.98 8.90
C PHE A 147 8.13 6.15 9.87
#